data_AF-A0A928SBG3-F1
#
_entry.id   AF-A0A928SBG3-F1
#
_cell.length_a   1.000
_cell.length_b   1.000
_cell.length_c   1.000
_cell.angle_alpha   90.00
_cell.angle_beta   90.00
_cell.angle_gamma   90.00
#
_symmetry.space_group_name_H-M   'P 1'
#
loop_
_entity.id
_entity.type
_entity.pdbx_description
1 polymer ?
#
loop_
_entity_poly.entity_id
_entity_poly.type
_entity_poly.pdbx_seq_one_letter_code
_entity_poly.pdbx_strand_id
1 'polypeptide(L)' 'MNLILQKVQNGEVVTLTSRGAEVARLVPPDFAQAAARQELERLRQTAVIGDVLSPLAERWDAAE' A
#
# COMPACT_ATOMS: atom_id res chain seq x y z
N MET A 1 -22.48 -8.71 7.82
CA MET A 1 -21.62 -8.12 6.77
C MET A 1 -22.28 -8.34 5.41
N ASN A 2 -22.27 -7.37 4.49
CA ASN A 2 -22.96 -7.47 3.18
C ASN A 2 -22.10 -8.27 2.18
N LEU A 3 -22.69 -9.28 1.50
CA LEU A 3 -22.01 -10.19 0.57
C LEU A 3 -21.28 -9.47 -0.57
N ILE A 4 -21.87 -8.42 -1.12
CA ILE A 4 -21.29 -7.67 -2.25
C ILE A 4 -20.01 -6.95 -1.81
N LEU A 5 -20.01 -6.38 -0.61
CA LEU A 5 -18.83 -5.71 -0.06
C LEU A 5 -17.69 -6.70 0.23
N GLN A 6 -18.00 -7.92 0.65
CA GLN A 6 -16.98 -8.96 0.84
C GLN A 6 -16.32 -9.37 -0.48
N LYS A 7 -17.08 -9.53 -1.56
CA LYS A 7 -16.54 -9.81 -2.89
C LYS A 7 -15.57 -8.73 -3.36
N VAL A 8 -15.95 -7.46 -3.18
CA VAL A 8 -15.11 -6.32 -3.53
C VAL A 8 -13.83 -6.27 -2.69
N GLN A 9 -13.91 -6.58 -1.39
CA GLN A 9 -12.73 -6.65 -0.52
C GLN A 9 -11.77 -7.79 -0.91
N ASN A 10 -12.28 -8.88 -1.47
CA ASN A 10 -11.47 -10.02 -1.91
C ASN A 10 -10.86 -9.85 -3.32
N GLY A 11 -11.03 -8.69 -3.95
CA GLY A 11 -10.43 -8.39 -5.25
C GLY A 11 -11.40 -8.42 -6.44
N GLU A 12 -12.67 -8.77 -6.24
CA GLU A 12 -13.66 -8.78 -7.33
C GLU A 12 -14.10 -7.33 -7.66
N VAL A 13 -14.14 -6.98 -8.94
CA VAL A 13 -14.78 -5.74 -9.39
C VAL A 13 -16.26 -6.00 -9.62
N VAL A 14 -17.13 -5.20 -8.99
CA VAL A 14 -18.58 -5.35 -9.12
C VAL A 14 -19.16 -4.17 -9.89
N THR A 15 -19.80 -4.45 -11.02
CA THR A 15 -20.51 -3.44 -11.82
C THR A 15 -21.90 -3.16 -11.22
N LEU A 16 -22.19 -1.90 -10.94
CA LEU A 16 -23.50 -1.42 -10.54
C LEU A 16 -24.29 -1.02 -11.79
N THR A 17 -25.47 -1.62 -11.95
CA THR A 17 -26.38 -1.33 -13.05
C THR A 17 -27.68 -0.72 -12.54
N SER A 18 -28.19 0.30 -13.22
CA SER A 18 -29.54 0.83 -13.04
C SER A 18 -30.34 0.61 -14.32
N ARG A 19 -31.45 -0.13 -14.23
CA ARG A 19 -32.32 -0.45 -15.38
C ARG A 19 -31.56 -1.07 -16.57
N GLY A 20 -30.59 -1.93 -16.28
CA GLY A 20 -29.76 -2.58 -17.30
C GLY A 20 -28.65 -1.71 -17.89
N ALA A 21 -28.56 -0.43 -17.51
CA ALA A 21 -27.43 0.43 -17.87
C ALA A 21 -26.38 0.41 -16.75
N GLU A 22 -25.09 0.31 -17.11
CA GLU A 22 -23.98 0.47 -16.17
C GLU A 22 -23.92 1.92 -15.67
N VAL A 23 -23.88 2.09 -14.34
CA VAL A 23 -23.87 3.41 -13.70
C VAL A 23 -22.64 3.65 -12.82
N ALA A 24 -22.01 2.59 -12.30
CA ALA A 24 -20.79 2.68 -11.51
C ALA A 24 -20.10 1.32 -11.41
N ARG A 25 -18.86 1.31 -10.88
CA ARG A 25 -18.14 0.09 -10.51
C ARG A 25 -17.60 0.21 -9.10
N LEU A 26 -17.79 -0.83 -8.29
CA LEU A 26 -17.11 -1.01 -7.02
C LEU A 26 -15.80 -1.73 -7.29
N VAL A 27 -14.70 -1.05 -7.04
CA VAL A 27 -13.36 -1.61 -7.15
C VAL A 27 -12.82 -1.92 -5.75
N PRO A 28 -11.98 -2.95 -5.60
CA PRO A 28 -11.28 -3.20 -4.36
C PRO A 28 -10.57 -1.92 -3.89
N PRO A 29 -10.59 -1.62 -2.57
CA PRO A 29 -9.82 -0.51 -2.05
C PRO A 29 -8.35 -0.76 -2.37
N ASP A 30 -7.65 0.24 -2.90
CA ASP A 30 -6.21 0.16 -3.03
C ASP A 30 -5.62 0.30 -1.63
N PHE A 31 -5.32 -0.84 -1.00
CA PHE A 31 -4.67 -0.90 0.30
C PHE A 31 -3.15 -0.69 0.19
N ALA A 32 -2.66 -0.01 -0.86
CA ALA A 32 -1.25 0.27 -1.10
C ALA A 32 -0.48 0.67 0.16
N GLN A 33 -1.07 1.55 0.99
CA GLN A 33 -0.42 1.97 2.24
C GLN A 33 -0.29 0.81 3.26
N ALA A 34 -1.32 0.00 3.44
CA ALA A 34 -1.29 -1.13 4.36
C ALA A 34 -0.36 -2.24 3.85
N ALA A 35 -0.39 -2.52 2.55
CA ALA A 35 0.52 -3.45 1.88
C ALA A 35 1.98 -3.01 2.01
N ALA A 36 2.27 -1.72 1.80
CA ALA A 36 3.61 -1.16 1.98
C ALA A 36 4.09 -1.30 3.43
N ARG A 37 3.23 -1.03 4.42
CA ARG A 37 3.58 -1.23 5.85
C ARG A 37 3.89 -2.69 6.16
N GLN A 38 3.10 -3.62 5.62
CA GLN A 38 3.32 -5.05 5.83
C GLN A 38 4.64 -5.52 5.21
N GLU A 39 4.96 -5.02 4.01
CA GLU A 39 6.23 -5.35 3.34
C GLU A 39 7.44 -4.75 4.08
N LEU A 40 7.32 -3.51 4.58
CA LEU A 40 8.36 -2.91 5.43
C LEU A 40 8.60 -3.72 6.71
N GLU A 41 7.54 -4.24 7.34
CA GLU A 41 7.67 -5.10 8.51
C GLU A 41 8.39 -6.42 8.18
N ARG A 42 8.12 -7.01 7.01
CA ARG A 42 8.83 -8.19 6.52
C ARG A 42 10.32 -7.90 6.32
N LEU A 43 10.65 -6.78 5.66
CA LEU A 43 12.03 -6.37 5.42
C LEU A 43 12.78 -6.06 6.72
N ARG A 44 12.09 -5.48 7.72
CA ARG A 44 12.65 -5.18 9.04
C ARG A 44 13.23 -6.43 9.72
N GLN A 45 12.65 -7.61 9.49
CA GLN A 45 13.11 -8.86 10.12
C GLN A 45 14.52 -9.27 9.68
N THR A 46 14.94 -8.87 8.47
CA THR A 46 16.26 -9.21 7.91
C THR A 46 17.19 -8.00 7.82
N ALA A 47 16.69 -6.80 8.13
CA ALA A 47 17.46 -5.58 8.01
C ALA A 47 18.46 -5.44 9.17
N VAL A 48 19.72 -5.15 8.82
CA VAL A 48 20.75 -4.78 9.79
C VAL A 48 20.87 -3.26 9.78
N ILE A 49 20.59 -2.61 10.91
CA ILE A 49 20.77 -1.17 11.09
C ILE A 49 22.18 -0.95 11.64
N GLY A 50 23.04 -0.31 10.85
CA GLY A 50 24.35 0.15 11.28
C GLY A 50 24.28 1.41 12.14
N ASP A 51 25.42 2.00 12.47
CA ASP A 51 25.45 3.26 13.19
C ASP A 51 24.92 4.40 12.30
N VAL A 52 23.89 5.09 12.80
CA VAL A 52 23.22 6.22 12.14
C VAL A 52 23.36 7.52 12.93
N LEU A 53 24.01 7.48 14.09
CA LEU A 53 24.13 8.62 15.00
C LEU A 53 25.52 9.24 14.95
N SER A 54 26.55 8.43 14.65
CA SER A 54 27.90 8.95 14.53
C SER A 54 27.99 9.92 13.36
N PRO A 55 28.58 11.12 13.58
CA PRO A 55 28.87 12.02 12.49
C PRO A 55 29.84 11.33 11.52
N LEU A 56 29.53 11.40 10.23
CA LEU A 56 30.49 11.01 9.21
C LEU A 56 31.64 12.03 9.26
N ALA A 57 32.87 11.54 9.41
CA ALA A 57 34.06 12.38 9.33
C ALA A 57 34.30 12.93 7.91
N GLU A 58 33.50 12.48 6.95
CA GLU A 58 33.54 12.86 5.55
C GLU A 58 32.74 14.14 5.32
N ARG A 59 33.36 15.14 4.69
CA ARG A 59 32.65 16.33 4.22
C ARG A 59 31.74 15.90 3.08
N TRP A 60 30.45 16.16 3.24
CA TRP A 60 29.49 15.98 2.17
C TRP A 60 29.68 17.12 1.16
N ASP A 61 30.23 16.84 -0.02
CA ASP A 61 30.22 17.76 -1.16
C ASP A 61 28.81 17.77 -1.80
N ALA A 62 27.79 18.08 -1.00
CA ALA A 62 26.50 18.47 -1.53
C ALA A 62 26.66 19.91 -2.00
N ALA A 63 26.99 20.04 -3.28
CA ALA A 63 27.18 21.32 -3.96
C ALA A 63 26.00 22.27 -3.71
N GLU A 64 26.34 23.57 -3.62
CA GLU A 64 25.41 24.71 -3.58
C GLU A 64 24.31 24.66 -4.65
#